data_AF-A0A1H1W9S0-F1
#
_entry.id   AF-A0A1H1W9S0-F1
#
_cell.length_a   1.000
_cell.length_b   1.000
_cell.length_c   1.000
_cell.angle_alpha   90.00
_cell.angle_beta   90.00
_cell.angle_gamma   90.00
#
_symmetry.space_group_name_H-M   'P 1'
#
loop_
_entity.id
_entity.type
_entity.pdbx_description
1 polymer ?
#
loop_
_entity_poly.entity_id
_entity_poly.type
_entity_poly.pdbx_seq_one_letter_code
_entity_poly.pdbx_strand_id
1 'polypeptide(L)'
;MVLIITGIILLDVGFWALSIILGGFLAVLGLLVGLFLLGVGQLWRERIGSEDLPVRLDAFGVSLRGIGPIPWADLRAPERRYVPVKNDIGGRCTVMPLTQRAQARVRTQTGDWQLRVGPRPYLRFDQPFLLLPGVQGLSEDEVVRLFHHAWSNFSTGYQR
;
A
#
# COMPACT_ATOMS: atom_id res chain seq x y z
N MET A 1 2.25 19.19 66.75
CA MET A 1 3.12 19.71 65.67
C MET A 1 3.83 18.60 64.90
N VAL A 2 4.53 17.68 65.56
CA VAL A 2 5.28 16.58 64.91
C VAL A 2 4.41 15.74 63.95
N LEU A 3 3.22 15.29 64.38
CA LEU A 3 2.29 14.52 63.53
C LEU A 3 1.86 15.26 62.24
N ILE A 4 1.73 16.59 62.30
CA ILE A 4 1.34 17.41 61.14
C ILE A 4 2.50 17.48 60.15
N ILE A 5 3.72 17.66 60.65
CA ILE A 5 4.95 17.71 59.84
C ILE A 5 5.19 16.34 59.18
N THR A 6 5.04 15.25 59.92
CA THR A 6 5.16 13.88 59.39
C THR A 6 4.11 13.59 58.32
N GLY A 7 2.87 14.05 58.51
CA GLY A 7 1.79 13.89 57.52
C GLY A 7 2.04 14.66 56.21
N ILE A 8 2.58 15.88 56.30
CA ILE A 8 2.93 16.70 55.12
C ILE A 8 4.07 16.06 54.32
N ILE A 9 5.11 15.57 55.00
CA ILE A 9 6.24 14.88 54.35
C ILE A 9 5.76 13.61 53.65
N LEU A 10 4.86 12.83 54.27
CA LEU A 10 4.33 11.60 53.66
C LEU A 10 3.50 11.87 52.40
N LEU A 11 2.70 12.95 52.40
CA LEU A 11 1.93 13.40 51.23
C LEU A 11 2.84 13.89 50.10
N ASP A 12 3.88 14.65 50.42
CA ASP A 12 4.86 15.13 49.44
C ASP A 12 5.63 13.97 48.79
N VAL A 13 6.12 13.02 49.59
CA VAL A 13 6.77 11.81 49.08
C VAL A 13 5.82 10.97 48.22
N GLY A 14 4.56 10.82 48.64
CA GLY A 14 3.53 10.13 47.85
C GLY A 14 3.23 10.84 46.52
N PHE A 15 3.19 12.17 46.52
CA PHE A 15 2.97 12.98 45.32
C PHE A 15 4.13 12.86 44.32
N TRP A 16 5.39 12.93 44.79
CA TRP A 16 6.57 12.75 43.95
C TRP A 16 6.66 11.33 43.38
N ALA A 17 6.40 10.31 44.19
CA ALA A 17 6.38 8.92 43.73
C ALA A 17 5.33 8.70 42.63
N LEU A 18 4.11 9.21 42.82
CA LEU A 18 3.04 9.12 41.82
C LEU A 18 3.41 9.90 40.54
N SER A 19 4.02 11.07 40.69
CA SER A 19 4.44 11.93 39.57
C SER A 19 5.56 11.29 38.75
N ILE A 20 6.52 10.60 39.38
CA ILE A 20 7.58 9.85 38.69
C ILE A 20 6.96 8.67 37.91
N ILE A 21 6.06 7.91 38.54
CA ILE A 21 5.38 6.78 37.87
C ILE A 21 4.55 7.26 36.68
N LEU A 22 3.76 8.32 36.87
CA LEU A 22 2.92 8.91 35.84
C LEU A 22 3.77 9.51 34.70
N GLY A 23 4.84 10.22 35.04
CA GLY A 23 5.77 10.79 34.07
C GLY A 23 6.47 9.72 33.25
N GLY A 24 6.93 8.64 33.89
CA GLY A 24 7.51 7.48 33.21
C GLY A 24 6.51 6.80 32.28
N PHE A 25 5.27 6.61 32.74
CA PHE A 25 4.20 6.03 31.92
C PHE A 25 3.90 6.90 30.68
N LEU A 26 3.75 8.22 30.86
CA LEU A 26 3.50 9.16 29.77
C LEU A 26 4.67 9.23 28.79
N ALA A 27 5.92 9.14 29.28
CA ALA A 27 7.10 9.10 28.42
C ALA A 27 7.14 7.85 27.54
N VAL A 28 6.83 6.68 28.11
CA VAL A 28 6.74 5.41 27.36
C VAL A 28 5.59 5.46 26.36
N LEU A 29 4.43 5.97 26.76
CA LEU A 29 3.28 6.14 25.86
C LEU A 29 3.62 7.10 24.71
N GLY A 30 4.27 8.22 25.01
CA GLY A 30 4.74 9.19 24.02
C GLY A 30 5.73 8.59 23.04
N LEU A 31 6.68 7.77 23.52
CA LEU A 31 7.62 7.04 22.66
C LEU A 31 6.89 6.07 21.74
N LEU A 32 5.95 5.27 22.26
CA LEU A 32 5.18 4.31 21.48
C LEU A 32 4.34 5.01 20.40
N VAL A 33 3.66 6.09 20.76
CA VAL A 33 2.89 6.91 19.81
C VAL A 33 3.82 7.55 18.77
N GLY A 34 4.98 8.07 19.19
CA GLY A 34 5.96 8.65 18.29
C GLY A 34 6.50 7.65 17.26
N LEU A 35 6.89 6.45 17.71
CA LEU A 35 7.32 5.36 16.83
C LEU A 35 6.21 4.92 15.87
N PHE A 36 4.97 4.82 16.37
CA PHE A 36 3.81 4.50 15.54
C PHE A 36 3.57 5.55 14.45
N LEU A 37 3.59 6.83 14.80
CA LEU A 37 3.42 7.94 13.85
C LEU A 37 4.57 8.00 12.82
N LEU A 38 5.81 7.72 13.24
CA LEU A 38 6.96 7.64 12.33
C LEU A 38 6.79 6.51 11.32
N GLY A 39 6.39 5.33 11.77
CA GLY A 39 6.13 4.18 10.89
C GLY A 39 5.01 4.46 9.89
N VAL A 40 3.88 5.01 10.35
CA VAL A 40 2.78 5.43 9.48
C VAL A 40 3.25 6.50 8.49
N GLY A 41 4.01 7.50 8.95
CA GLY A 41 4.53 8.57 8.09
C GLY A 41 5.52 8.10 7.03
N GLN A 42 6.29 7.03 7.28
CA GLN A 42 7.13 6.41 6.26
C GLN A 42 6.30 5.71 5.18
N LEU A 43 5.31 4.90 5.58
CA LEU A 43 4.40 4.22 4.64
C LEU A 43 3.65 5.21 3.75
N TRP A 44 3.20 6.35 4.32
CA TRP A 44 2.56 7.40 3.54
C TRP A 44 3.50 8.08 2.54
N ARG A 45 4.76 8.33 2.91
CA ARG A 45 5.75 8.91 2.01
C ARG A 45 6.11 7.98 0.86
N GLU A 46 6.32 6.69 1.15
CA GLU A 46 6.59 5.70 0.11
C GLU A 46 5.42 5.57 -0.86
N ARG A 47 4.19 5.65 -0.36
CA ARG A 47 2.99 5.66 -1.19
C ARG A 47 2.95 6.87 -2.12
N ILE A 48 3.08 8.09 -1.57
CA ILE A 48 3.04 9.32 -2.38
C ILE A 48 4.14 9.27 -3.44
N GLY A 49 5.37 8.91 -3.05
CA GLY A 49 6.47 8.77 -4.01
C GLY A 49 6.24 7.67 -5.06
N SER A 50 5.41 6.68 -4.78
CA SER A 50 5.05 5.66 -5.76
C SER A 50 3.99 6.10 -6.77
N GLU A 51 3.21 7.13 -6.47
CA GLU A 51 2.22 7.68 -7.42
C GLU A 51 2.92 8.39 -8.58
N ASP A 52 4.09 8.98 -8.34
CA ASP A 52 4.94 9.62 -9.34
C ASP A 52 5.73 8.62 -10.21
N LEU A 53 5.77 7.34 -9.83
CA LEU A 53 6.51 6.34 -10.59
C LEU A 53 5.80 6.02 -11.91
N PRO A 54 6.57 5.91 -13.02
CA PRO A 54 5.98 5.78 -14.34
C PRO A 54 5.26 4.44 -14.50
N VAL A 55 4.17 4.49 -15.28
CA VAL A 55 3.55 3.30 -15.88
C VAL A 55 4.07 3.17 -17.30
N ARG A 56 4.69 2.04 -17.62
CA ARG A 56 5.28 1.76 -18.93
C ARG A 56 4.65 0.52 -19.53
N LEU A 57 4.16 0.67 -20.76
CA LEU A 57 3.72 -0.42 -21.62
C LEU A 57 4.80 -0.61 -22.68
N ASP A 58 5.46 -1.75 -22.68
CA ASP A 58 6.54 -2.08 -23.61
C ASP A 58 6.23 -3.43 -24.29
N ALA A 59 6.89 -3.73 -25.39
CA ALA A 59 6.75 -5.01 -26.09
C ALA A 59 7.07 -6.21 -25.18
N PHE A 60 8.00 -6.03 -24.23
CA PHE A 60 8.38 -7.08 -23.27
C PHE A 60 7.37 -7.28 -22.13
N GLY A 61 6.51 -6.30 -21.84
CA GLY A 61 5.57 -6.40 -20.74
C GLY A 61 5.06 -5.06 -20.19
N VAL A 62 4.39 -5.16 -19.04
CA VAL A 62 3.83 -4.03 -18.31
C VAL A 62 4.66 -3.75 -17.07
N SER A 63 5.00 -2.48 -16.86
CA SER A 63 5.56 -2.01 -15.59
C SER A 63 4.66 -0.95 -14.98
N LEU A 64 4.28 -1.12 -13.71
CA LEU A 64 3.37 -0.24 -12.98
C LEU A 64 4.06 0.28 -11.74
N ARG A 65 4.38 1.58 -11.69
CA ARG A 65 4.88 2.24 -10.48
C ARG A 65 6.08 1.51 -9.84
N GLY A 66 7.01 1.04 -10.68
CA GLY A 66 8.18 0.27 -10.23
C GLY A 66 7.95 -1.23 -9.99
N ILE A 67 6.75 -1.75 -10.22
CA ILE A 67 6.47 -3.20 -10.31
C ILE A 67 6.62 -3.64 -11.75
N GLY A 68 7.34 -4.73 -11.97
CA GLY A 68 7.60 -5.29 -13.29
C GLY A 68 9.07 -5.20 -13.73
N PRO A 69 9.37 -5.49 -15.00
CA PRO A 69 8.42 -5.78 -16.07
C PRO A 69 7.70 -7.11 -15.86
N ILE A 70 6.36 -7.10 -16.02
CA ILE A 70 5.53 -8.31 -16.02
C ILE A 70 5.26 -8.68 -17.48
N PRO A 71 5.72 -9.86 -17.95
CA PRO A 71 5.52 -10.27 -19.33
C PRO A 71 4.05 -10.35 -19.72
N TRP A 72 3.72 -10.02 -20.97
CA TRP A 72 2.33 -10.12 -21.47
C TRP A 72 1.76 -11.54 -21.41
N ALA A 73 2.60 -12.56 -21.58
CA ALA A 73 2.22 -13.97 -21.43
C ALA A 73 1.87 -14.35 -19.98
N ASP A 74 2.40 -13.61 -19.00
CA ASP A 74 2.14 -13.78 -17.57
C ASP A 74 0.83 -13.05 -17.16
N LEU A 75 0.21 -12.28 -18.07
CA LEU A 75 -1.06 -11.55 -17.89
C LEU A 75 -2.21 -12.23 -18.63
N ARG A 76 -3.42 -12.08 -18.10
CA ARG A 76 -4.67 -12.45 -18.80
C ARG A 76 -5.30 -11.21 -19.43
N ALA A 77 -6.22 -11.44 -20.36
CA ALA A 77 -7.01 -10.40 -21.02
C ALA A 77 -7.62 -9.44 -19.98
N PRO A 78 -7.64 -8.13 -20.26
CA PRO A 78 -8.20 -7.15 -19.35
C PRO A 78 -9.69 -7.39 -19.13
N GLU A 79 -10.14 -7.26 -17.88
CA GLU A 79 -11.52 -7.44 -17.49
C GLU A 79 -11.99 -6.30 -16.56
N ARG A 80 -13.31 -6.06 -16.53
CA ARG A 80 -13.91 -5.17 -15.54
C ARG A 80 -14.29 -5.97 -14.31
N ARG A 81 -13.56 -5.76 -13.22
CA ARG A 81 -13.78 -6.48 -11.96
C ARG A 81 -14.22 -5.54 -10.87
N TYR A 82 -15.15 -6.00 -10.03
CA TYR A 82 -15.47 -5.30 -8.80
C TYR A 82 -14.31 -5.46 -7.82
N VAL A 83 -13.69 -4.35 -7.44
CA VAL A 83 -12.53 -4.34 -6.54
C VAL A 83 -12.95 -3.76 -5.19
N PRO A 84 -12.95 -4.56 -4.11
CA PRO A 84 -13.26 -4.05 -2.78
C PRO A 84 -12.11 -3.18 -2.27
N VAL A 85 -12.41 -1.95 -1.87
CA VAL A 85 -11.44 -0.98 -1.33
C VAL A 85 -11.79 -0.68 0.13
N LYS A 86 -10.79 -0.55 1.02
CA LYS A 86 -10.98 -0.57 2.48
C LYS A 86 -11.91 0.51 3.06
N ASN A 87 -12.15 1.63 2.36
CA ASN A 87 -12.83 2.79 2.95
C ASN A 87 -13.82 3.53 2.02
N ASP A 88 -14.15 3.02 0.84
CA ASP A 88 -15.17 3.63 -0.02
C ASP A 88 -15.68 2.59 -1.00
N ILE A 89 -16.99 2.66 -1.27
CA ILE A 89 -17.75 2.03 -2.37
C ILE A 89 -16.82 1.31 -3.34
N GLY A 90 -16.72 -0.02 -3.21
CA GLY A 90 -15.99 -0.81 -4.20
C GLY A 90 -16.52 -0.44 -5.60
N GLY A 91 -15.60 -0.20 -6.52
CA GLY A 91 -15.91 0.21 -7.89
C GLY A 91 -15.69 -0.93 -8.86
N ARG A 92 -16.34 -0.87 -10.03
CA ARG A 92 -15.89 -1.66 -11.17
C ARG A 92 -14.63 -0.98 -11.69
N CYS A 93 -13.48 -1.61 -11.51
CA CYS A 93 -12.22 -1.13 -12.05
C CYS A 93 -11.79 -2.00 -13.21
N THR A 94 -11.09 -1.40 -14.16
CA THR A 94 -10.40 -2.12 -15.22
C THR A 94 -9.14 -2.75 -14.64
N VAL A 95 -9.00 -4.06 -14.81
CA VAL A 95 -7.88 -4.83 -14.27
C VAL A 95 -7.31 -5.78 -15.31
N MET A 96 -6.02 -6.10 -15.20
CA MET A 96 -5.43 -7.25 -15.89
C MET A 96 -5.17 -8.37 -14.88
N PRO A 97 -5.86 -9.51 -14.97
CA PRO A 97 -5.61 -10.62 -14.06
C PRO A 97 -4.20 -11.19 -14.25
N LEU A 98 -3.55 -11.48 -13.13
CA LEU A 98 -2.23 -12.10 -13.08
C LEU A 98 -2.37 -13.63 -13.12
N THR A 99 -1.55 -14.30 -13.92
CA THR A 99 -1.36 -15.76 -13.80
C THR A 99 -0.70 -16.11 -12.44
N GLN A 100 -0.78 -17.36 -12.01
CA GLN A 100 -0.10 -17.80 -10.78
C GLN A 100 1.42 -17.53 -10.82
N ARG A 101 2.04 -17.70 -12.00
CA ARG A 101 3.46 -17.39 -12.22
C ARG A 101 3.75 -15.91 -12.01
N ALA A 102 2.90 -15.03 -12.55
CA ALA A 102 3.01 -13.59 -12.38
C ALA A 102 2.80 -13.17 -10.93
N GLN A 103 1.83 -13.77 -10.23
CA GLN A 103 1.59 -13.51 -8.81
C GLN A 103 2.82 -13.87 -7.98
N ALA A 104 3.44 -15.02 -8.22
CA ALA A 104 4.68 -15.41 -7.53
C ALA A 104 5.81 -14.40 -7.81
N ARG A 105 5.99 -14.00 -9.08
CA ARG A 105 7.02 -13.01 -9.47
C ARG A 105 6.81 -11.65 -8.82
N VAL A 106 5.57 -11.15 -8.78
CA VAL A 106 5.25 -9.87 -8.16
C VAL A 106 5.49 -9.92 -6.65
N ARG A 107 5.17 -11.04 -5.98
CA ARG A 107 5.44 -11.21 -4.54
C ARG A 107 6.93 -11.19 -4.19
N THR A 108 7.80 -11.61 -5.11
CA THR A 108 9.26 -11.58 -4.90
C THR A 108 9.89 -10.21 -5.17
N GLN A 109 9.14 -9.25 -5.71
CA GLN A 109 9.65 -7.90 -5.96
C GLN A 109 9.72 -7.10 -4.66
N THR A 110 10.81 -6.34 -4.51
CA THR A 110 11.11 -5.57 -3.31
C THR A 110 10.17 -4.37 -3.15
N GLY A 111 9.77 -4.09 -1.91
CA GLY A 111 8.92 -2.97 -1.53
C GLY A 111 7.44 -3.33 -1.39
N ASP A 112 6.65 -2.36 -0.93
CA ASP A 112 5.20 -2.50 -0.73
C ASP A 112 4.46 -2.51 -2.07
N TRP A 113 4.71 -3.53 -2.89
CA TRP A 113 4.11 -3.70 -4.20
C TRP A 113 2.57 -3.58 -4.12
N GLN A 114 1.96 -4.04 -3.03
CA GLN A 114 0.53 -3.93 -2.75
C GLN A 114 0.00 -2.50 -2.73
N LEU A 115 0.81 -1.52 -2.29
CA LEU A 115 0.47 -0.10 -2.33
C LEU A 115 0.54 0.48 -3.75
N ARG A 116 1.22 -0.20 -4.67
CA ARG A 116 1.54 0.28 -6.01
C ARG A 116 0.67 -0.36 -7.10
N VAL A 117 0.08 -1.53 -6.84
CA VAL A 117 -0.85 -2.20 -7.78
C VAL A 117 -2.27 -1.62 -7.78
N GLY A 118 -2.62 -0.76 -6.82
CA GLY A 118 -4.00 -0.31 -6.65
C GLY A 118 -4.17 1.05 -5.98
N PRO A 119 -5.41 1.56 -5.90
CA PRO A 119 -5.70 2.93 -5.47
C PRO A 119 -5.63 3.15 -3.95
N ARG A 120 -5.70 2.09 -3.12
CA ARG A 120 -5.61 2.14 -1.63
C ARG A 120 -5.10 0.78 -1.11
N PRO A 121 -4.56 0.70 0.13
CA PRO A 121 -4.15 -0.58 0.71
C PRO A 121 -5.33 -1.56 0.73
N TYR A 122 -5.20 -2.62 -0.07
CA TYR A 122 -6.19 -3.68 -0.11
C TYR A 122 -6.19 -4.44 1.22
N LEU A 123 -7.37 -4.87 1.66
CA LEU A 123 -7.54 -5.68 2.87
C LEU A 123 -6.91 -7.08 2.76
N ARG A 124 -6.52 -7.51 1.55
CA ARG A 124 -5.98 -8.85 1.29
C ARG A 124 -4.55 -8.75 0.74
N PHE A 125 -3.67 -9.55 1.32
CA PHE A 125 -2.25 -9.66 0.98
C PHE A 125 -1.98 -10.33 -0.38
N ASP A 126 -3.02 -10.90 -1.01
CA ASP A 126 -2.93 -11.56 -2.30
C ASP A 126 -3.77 -10.80 -3.34
N GLN A 127 -3.09 -10.11 -4.25
CA GLN A 127 -3.72 -9.34 -5.31
C GLN A 127 -3.57 -10.11 -6.64
N PRO A 128 -4.63 -10.80 -7.13
CA PRO A 128 -4.53 -11.64 -8.31
C PRO A 128 -4.65 -10.85 -9.62
N PHE A 129 -4.49 -9.52 -9.59
CA PHE A 129 -4.65 -8.65 -10.75
C PHE A 129 -3.87 -7.35 -10.60
N LEU A 130 -3.55 -6.74 -11.75
CA LEU A 130 -3.02 -5.39 -11.88
C LEU A 130 -4.17 -4.42 -12.12
N LEU A 131 -4.26 -3.34 -11.35
CA LEU A 131 -5.19 -2.27 -11.68
C LEU A 131 -4.63 -1.44 -12.82
N LEU A 132 -5.40 -1.27 -13.89
CA LEU A 132 -4.98 -0.46 -15.01
C LEU A 132 -5.25 1.01 -14.71
N PRO A 133 -4.27 1.90 -14.88
CA PRO A 133 -4.49 3.33 -14.66
C PRO A 133 -5.44 3.87 -15.74
N GLY A 134 -6.21 4.89 -15.37
CA GLY A 134 -6.86 5.73 -16.36
C GLY A 134 -5.80 6.46 -17.19
N VAL A 135 -6.04 6.58 -18.49
CA VAL A 135 -5.19 7.36 -19.38
C VAL A 135 -5.92 8.68 -19.64
N GLN A 136 -5.23 9.80 -19.42
CA GLN A 136 -5.83 11.12 -19.65
C GLN A 136 -6.26 11.25 -21.11
N GLY A 137 -7.52 11.62 -21.33
CA GLY A 137 -8.11 11.73 -22.66
C GLY A 137 -8.69 10.43 -23.24
N LEU A 138 -8.61 9.31 -22.51
CA LEU A 138 -9.29 8.07 -22.87
C LEU A 138 -10.39 7.73 -21.86
N SER A 139 -11.53 7.32 -22.36
CA SER A 139 -12.57 6.66 -21.56
C SER A 139 -12.09 5.30 -21.06
N GLU A 140 -12.71 4.80 -20.00
CA GLU A 140 -12.38 3.47 -19.45
C GLU A 140 -12.49 2.36 -20.50
N ASP A 141 -13.46 2.45 -21.42
CA ASP A 141 -13.63 1.48 -22.50
C ASP A 141 -12.51 1.55 -23.54
N GLU A 142 -12.02 2.74 -23.83
CA GLU A 142 -10.86 2.91 -24.72
C GLU A 142 -9.58 2.39 -24.07
N VAL A 143 -9.42 2.58 -22.76
CA VAL A 143 -8.33 1.99 -22.00
C VAL A 143 -8.41 0.46 -22.06
N VAL A 144 -9.58 -0.13 -21.80
CA VAL A 144 -9.77 -1.60 -21.92
C VAL A 144 -9.38 -2.08 -23.32
N ARG A 145 -9.86 -1.41 -24.37
CA ARG A 145 -9.54 -1.77 -25.77
C ARG A 145 -8.05 -1.67 -26.07
N LEU A 146 -7.39 -0.60 -25.61
CA LEU A 146 -5.95 -0.40 -25.78
C LEU A 146 -5.15 -1.55 -25.15
N PHE A 147 -5.43 -1.85 -23.88
CA PHE A 147 -4.76 -2.93 -23.16
C PHE A 147 -5.09 -4.30 -23.74
N HIS A 148 -6.32 -4.50 -24.23
CA HIS A 148 -6.71 -5.74 -24.88
C HIS A 148 -5.93 -5.92 -26.19
N HIS A 149 -5.77 -4.86 -26.97
CA HIS A 149 -5.01 -4.88 -28.22
C HIS A 149 -3.51 -5.14 -27.98
N ALA A 150 -2.93 -4.48 -26.97
CA ALA A 150 -1.55 -4.76 -26.57
C ALA A 150 -1.38 -6.21 -26.11
N TRP A 151 -2.27 -6.70 -25.26
CA TRP A 151 -2.25 -8.08 -24.80
C TRP A 151 -2.41 -9.07 -25.95
N SER A 152 -3.35 -8.88 -26.88
CA SER A 152 -3.52 -9.80 -28.02
C SER A 152 -2.27 -9.86 -28.90
N ASN A 153 -1.59 -8.72 -29.09
CA ASN A 153 -0.41 -8.65 -29.95
C ASN A 153 0.84 -9.26 -29.29
N PHE A 154 1.01 -9.09 -27.97
CA PHE A 154 2.24 -9.46 -27.28
C PHE A 154 2.14 -10.72 -26.41
N SER A 155 0.94 -11.19 -26.04
CA SER A 155 0.77 -12.39 -25.20
C SER A 155 1.04 -13.70 -25.93
N THR A 156 0.78 -13.74 -27.24
CA THR A 156 0.81 -14.98 -28.05
C THR A 156 2.15 -15.23 -28.74
N GLY A 157 3.10 -14.30 -28.70
CA GLY A 157 4.42 -14.51 -29.28
C GLY A 157 5.09 -13.25 -29.78
N TYR A 158 5.72 -12.51 -28.88
CA TYR A 158 6.93 -11.76 -29.20
C TYR A 158 8.14 -12.60 -28.77
N GLN A 159 8.33 -13.74 -29.44
CA GLN A 159 9.59 -14.46 -29.46
C GLN A 159 10.31 -14.08 -30.77
N ARG A 160 11.03 -12.98 -30.75
CA ARG A 160 12.14 -12.71 -31.68
C ARG A 160 13.27 -12.10 -30.89
#